data_AF-F2IKE0-F1
#
_entry.id   AF-F2IKE0-F1
#
_cell.length_a   1.000
_cell.length_b   1.000
_cell.length_c   1.000
_cell.angle_alpha   90.00
_cell.angle_beta   90.00
_cell.angle_gamma   90.00
#
_symmetry.space_group_name_H-M   'P 1'
#
loop_
_entity.id
_entity.type
_entity.pdbx_description
1 polymer ?
#
loop_
_entity_poly.entity_id
_entity_poly.type
_entity_poly.pdbx_seq_one_letter_code
_entity_poly.pdbx_strand_id
1 'polypeptide(L)'
;MTFTTGSQNDYHWIEVLSGDKTINHFIQDFSQFIVDKHLAIICFDSGPFVRTDEEIQRGWYFKNDVAYFDKVNHQELEVPIYDNYDQWLLFDKPTEVNDMDTFVNHQGFSLNPENLLANPAIKLNSIDFWNSIESFKPSKFLLDGDFFIYGTIVVDEIKEIKEKWFTIH
;
A
#
# COMPACT_ATOMS: atom_id res chain seq x y z
N MET A 1 1.08 -20.22 6.97
CA MET A 1 0.95 -18.90 6.35
C MET A 1 1.51 -18.99 4.94
N THR A 2 0.70 -18.73 3.92
CA THR A 2 1.13 -18.77 2.51
C THR A 2 1.24 -17.34 1.99
N PHE A 3 2.37 -17.01 1.38
CA PHE A 3 2.58 -15.74 0.70
C PHE A 3 2.96 -16.01 -0.75
N THR A 4 2.70 -15.04 -1.61
CA THR A 4 3.16 -15.03 -3.00
C THR A 4 4.06 -13.83 -3.20
N THR A 5 5.13 -13.98 -3.99
CA THR A 5 5.95 -12.86 -4.42
C THR A 5 6.05 -12.82 -5.92
N GLY A 6 6.21 -11.63 -6.47
CA GLY A 6 6.50 -11.46 -7.89
C GLY A 6 7.22 -10.15 -8.15
N SER A 7 7.35 -9.85 -9.43
CA SER A 7 7.89 -8.58 -9.89
C SER A 7 7.20 -8.15 -11.17
N GLN A 8 7.03 -6.85 -11.33
CA GLN A 8 6.56 -6.25 -12.57
C GLN A 8 7.27 -4.91 -12.77
N ASN A 9 7.86 -4.73 -13.94
CA ASN A 9 8.79 -3.62 -14.22
C ASN A 9 9.89 -3.56 -13.15
N ASP A 10 10.09 -2.41 -12.54
CA ASP A 10 11.09 -2.18 -11.48
C ASP A 10 10.58 -2.55 -10.08
N TYR A 11 9.33 -3.00 -9.95
CA TYR A 11 8.73 -3.32 -8.66
C TYR A 11 8.86 -4.79 -8.32
N HIS A 12 9.18 -5.05 -7.07
CA HIS A 12 9.08 -6.33 -6.40
C HIS A 12 7.96 -6.25 -5.38
N TRP A 13 7.14 -7.30 -5.29
CA TRP A 13 6.00 -7.30 -4.40
C TRP A 13 5.84 -8.62 -3.64
N ILE A 14 5.17 -8.53 -2.50
CA ILE A 14 4.71 -9.65 -1.69
C ILE A 14 3.22 -9.49 -1.42
N GLU A 15 2.47 -10.57 -1.56
CA GLU A 15 1.05 -10.69 -1.32
C GLU A 15 0.79 -11.77 -0.26
N VAL A 16 -0.04 -11.45 0.71
CA VAL A 16 -0.40 -12.31 1.85
C VAL A 16 -1.91 -12.18 2.09
N LEU A 17 -2.59 -13.22 2.55
CA LEU A 17 -3.99 -13.10 2.95
C LEU A 17 -4.14 -12.10 4.11
N SER A 18 -5.11 -11.18 4.05
CA SER A 18 -5.28 -10.16 5.10
C SER A 18 -5.67 -10.75 6.47
N GLY A 19 -6.22 -11.96 6.50
CA GLY A 19 -6.41 -12.70 7.76
C GLY A 19 -5.11 -13.14 8.46
N ASP A 20 -3.99 -13.16 7.74
CA ASP A 20 -2.67 -13.59 8.23
C ASP A 20 -1.75 -12.39 8.55
N LYS A 21 -1.75 -11.36 7.69
CA LYS A 21 -0.97 -10.12 7.81
C LYS A 21 -1.76 -8.95 7.24
N THR A 22 -1.68 -7.80 7.90
CA THR A 22 -2.39 -6.56 7.54
C THR A 22 -1.43 -5.37 7.53
N ILE A 23 -1.89 -4.20 7.13
CA ILE A 23 -1.11 -2.96 7.19
C ILE A 23 -0.65 -2.65 8.62
N ASN A 24 -1.44 -2.99 9.64
CA ASN A 24 -1.07 -2.82 11.05
C ASN A 24 0.20 -3.60 11.39
N HIS A 25 0.25 -4.87 10.97
CA HIS A 25 1.43 -5.71 11.17
C HIS A 25 2.63 -5.13 10.42
N PHE A 26 2.41 -4.64 9.21
CA PHE A 26 3.48 -4.04 8.39
C PHE A 26 4.06 -2.80 9.06
N ILE A 27 3.22 -1.88 9.54
CA ILE A 27 3.66 -0.66 10.19
C ILE A 27 4.42 -0.97 11.49
N GLN A 28 3.93 -1.94 12.27
CA GLN A 28 4.61 -2.38 13.50
C GLN A 28 6.00 -2.96 13.21
N ASP A 29 6.14 -3.76 12.16
CA ASP A 29 7.38 -4.50 11.90
C ASP A 29 8.35 -3.80 10.96
N PHE A 30 7.86 -2.90 10.10
CA PHE A 30 8.58 -2.32 8.97
C PHE A 30 8.33 -0.81 8.79
N SER A 31 7.99 -0.08 9.86
CA SER A 31 7.85 1.38 9.82
C SER A 31 9.05 2.11 9.18
N GLN A 32 10.26 1.55 9.29
CA GLN A 32 11.47 2.08 8.65
C GLN A 32 11.37 2.16 7.11
N PHE A 33 10.49 1.39 6.46
CA PHE A 33 10.27 1.48 5.01
C PHE A 33 9.35 2.65 4.62
N ILE A 34 8.64 3.23 5.60
CA ILE A 34 7.64 4.29 5.40
C ILE A 34 8.18 5.65 5.86
N VAL A 35 8.95 5.67 6.95
CA VAL A 35 9.51 6.91 7.51
C VAL A 35 10.35 7.66 6.47
N ASP A 36 10.30 8.98 6.54
CA ASP A 36 10.90 9.96 5.62
C ASP A 36 10.33 9.96 4.19
N LYS A 37 9.31 9.14 3.89
CA LYS A 37 8.60 9.18 2.61
C LYS A 37 7.46 10.19 2.61
N HIS A 38 7.05 10.57 1.41
CA HIS A 38 5.84 11.34 1.16
C HIS A 38 4.69 10.36 0.94
N LEU A 39 3.68 10.39 1.80
CA LEU A 39 2.55 9.48 1.79
C LEU A 39 1.37 10.11 1.08
N ALA A 40 0.73 9.33 0.22
CA ALA A 40 -0.59 9.59 -0.33
C ALA A 40 -1.52 8.42 0.03
N ILE A 41 -2.59 8.70 0.78
CA ILE A 41 -3.64 7.74 1.09
C ILE A 41 -4.74 7.91 0.05
N ILE A 42 -4.89 6.89 -0.80
CA ILE A 42 -5.91 6.83 -1.85
C ILE A 42 -7.24 6.36 -1.28
N CYS A 43 -7.19 5.45 -0.31
CA CYS A 43 -8.35 4.92 0.38
C CYS A 43 -8.03 4.62 1.84
N PHE A 44 -9.00 4.88 2.70
CA PHE A 44 -9.02 4.65 4.14
C PHE A 44 -10.41 4.14 4.54
N ASP A 45 -10.50 2.93 5.12
CA ASP A 45 -11.77 2.28 5.48
C ASP A 45 -12.80 2.29 4.33
N SER A 46 -12.38 1.81 3.16
CA SER A 46 -13.19 1.78 1.92
C SER A 46 -13.61 3.15 1.35
N GLY A 47 -13.17 4.28 1.92
CA GLY A 47 -13.52 5.64 1.51
C GLY A 47 -12.37 6.64 1.58
N PRO A 48 -12.63 7.94 1.36
CA PRO A 48 -11.61 8.97 1.55
C PRO A 48 -11.35 9.20 3.04
N PHE A 49 -10.09 9.43 3.40
CA PHE A 49 -9.71 9.80 4.77
C PHE A 49 -10.45 11.10 5.19
N VAL A 50 -11.24 11.06 6.27
CA VAL A 50 -11.98 12.24 6.75
C VAL A 50 -11.20 12.92 7.87
N ARG A 51 -10.77 14.16 7.63
CA ARG A 51 -9.94 14.89 8.58
C ARG A 51 -10.65 15.38 9.83
N THR A 52 -9.86 15.41 10.89
CA THR A 52 -10.02 16.25 12.07
C THR A 52 -9.18 17.53 11.95
N ASP A 53 -9.54 18.58 12.71
CA ASP A 53 -8.77 19.82 12.75
C ASP A 53 -7.34 19.59 13.30
N GLU A 54 -7.19 18.61 14.18
CA GLU A 54 -5.91 18.19 14.73
C GLU A 54 -4.98 17.64 13.64
N GLU A 55 -5.48 16.88 12.67
CA GLU A 55 -4.68 16.34 11.56
C GLU A 55 -4.17 17.43 10.62
N ILE A 56 -5.02 18.43 10.35
CA ILE A 56 -4.61 19.60 9.55
C ILE A 56 -3.45 20.32 10.25
N GLN A 57 -3.54 20.50 11.58
CA GLN A 57 -2.49 21.15 12.35
C GLN A 57 -1.19 20.33 12.39
N ARG A 58 -1.28 18.99 12.29
CA ARG A 58 -0.11 18.10 12.18
C ARG A 58 0.53 18.11 10.79
N GLY A 59 -0.11 18.70 9.79
CA GLY A 59 0.43 18.88 8.45
C GLY A 59 -0.26 18.08 7.35
N TRP A 60 -1.36 17.39 7.65
CA TRP A 60 -2.15 16.70 6.62
C TRP A 60 -2.82 17.70 5.68
N TYR A 61 -2.67 17.46 4.39
CA TYR A 61 -3.36 18.21 3.35
C TYR A 61 -4.05 17.30 2.36
N PHE A 62 -5.02 17.86 1.63
CA PHE A 62 -5.91 17.10 0.76
C PHE A 62 -5.97 17.74 -0.61
N LYS A 63 -5.98 16.89 -1.62
CA LYS A 63 -6.17 17.31 -2.99
C LYS A 63 -6.84 16.18 -3.77
N ASN A 64 -7.97 16.48 -4.41
CA ASN A 64 -8.71 15.53 -5.26
C ASN A 64 -9.03 14.21 -4.54
N ASP A 65 -9.59 14.31 -3.33
CA ASP A 65 -9.98 13.19 -2.45
C ASP A 65 -8.83 12.28 -1.97
N VAL A 66 -7.58 12.65 -2.26
CA VAL A 66 -6.38 12.00 -1.72
C VAL A 66 -5.85 12.79 -0.54
N ALA A 67 -5.54 12.08 0.55
CA ALA A 67 -4.88 12.65 1.72
C ALA A 67 -3.37 12.52 1.60
N TYR A 68 -2.64 13.56 1.98
CA TYR A 68 -1.20 13.62 1.87
C TYR A 68 -0.54 13.98 3.19
N PHE A 69 0.62 13.37 3.43
CA PHE A 69 1.51 13.72 4.51
C PHE A 69 2.97 13.72 4.01
N ASP A 70 3.66 14.84 4.18
CA ASP A 70 5.03 14.97 3.75
C ASP A 70 5.99 14.53 4.85
N LYS A 71 6.97 13.67 4.50
CA LYS A 71 8.00 13.15 5.41
C LYS A 71 7.37 12.51 6.65
N VAL A 72 6.73 11.37 6.43
CA VAL A 72 6.14 10.54 7.48
C VAL A 72 7.18 10.31 8.58
N ASN A 73 6.76 10.49 9.82
CA ASN A 73 7.57 10.26 11.00
C ASN A 73 6.92 9.17 11.87
N HIS A 74 7.66 8.66 12.86
CA HIS A 74 7.15 7.60 13.74
C HIS A 74 5.89 8.01 14.51
N GLN A 75 5.79 9.27 14.96
CA GLN A 75 4.63 9.75 15.69
C GLN A 75 3.35 9.64 14.83
N GLU A 76 3.44 9.93 13.54
CA GLU A 76 2.28 9.83 12.64
C GLU A 76 1.86 8.37 12.40
N LEU A 77 2.78 7.41 12.49
CA LEU A 77 2.49 5.98 12.39
C LEU A 77 1.95 5.36 13.69
N GLU A 78 2.03 6.07 14.81
CA GLU A 78 1.48 5.66 16.12
C GLU A 78 0.00 6.06 16.28
N VAL A 79 -0.49 6.96 15.42
CA VAL A 79 -1.90 7.38 15.35
C VAL A 79 -2.63 6.47 14.35
N PRO A 80 -3.93 6.16 14.54
CA PRO A 80 -4.70 5.35 13.58
C PRO A 80 -4.96 6.14 12.29
N ILE A 81 -3.93 6.31 11.48
CA ILE A 81 -4.03 6.80 10.11
C ILE A 81 -4.21 5.67 9.10
N TYR A 82 -4.39 4.44 9.60
CA TYR A 82 -4.68 3.24 8.83
C TYR A 82 -5.84 2.43 9.42
N ASP A 83 -6.64 1.81 8.56
CA ASP A 83 -7.64 0.79 8.90
C ASP A 83 -7.61 -0.35 7.86
N ASN A 84 -8.62 -1.22 7.86
CA ASN A 84 -8.82 -2.21 6.80
C ASN A 84 -9.29 -1.50 5.52
N TYR A 85 -9.04 -2.11 4.35
CA TYR A 85 -9.38 -1.54 3.04
C TYR A 85 -8.66 -0.22 2.75
N ASP A 86 -7.37 -0.22 3.08
CA ASP A 86 -6.48 0.93 2.93
C ASP A 86 -5.57 0.79 1.71
N GLN A 87 -5.41 1.86 0.94
CA GLN A 87 -4.53 1.91 -0.21
C GLN A 87 -3.60 3.12 -0.13
N TRP A 88 -2.31 2.86 -0.03
CA TRP A 88 -1.28 3.88 0.17
C TRP A 88 -0.26 3.84 -0.96
N LEU A 89 0.16 5.04 -1.40
CA LEU A 89 1.34 5.24 -2.23
C LEU A 89 2.38 6.04 -1.46
N LEU A 90 3.64 5.62 -1.56
CA LEU A 90 4.79 6.30 -0.93
C LEU A 90 5.76 6.78 -2.00
N PHE A 91 6.25 8.00 -1.83
CA PHE A 91 7.13 8.66 -2.77
C PHE A 91 8.39 9.20 -2.09
N ASP A 92 9.49 9.24 -2.85
CA ASP A 92 10.74 9.86 -2.39
C ASP A 92 10.73 11.40 -2.46
N LYS A 93 9.73 11.96 -3.14
CA LYS A 93 9.50 13.41 -3.27
C LYS A 93 7.98 13.67 -3.28
N PRO A 94 7.52 14.88 -2.90
CA PRO A 94 6.11 15.23 -2.99
C PRO A 94 5.60 14.98 -4.42
N THR A 95 4.55 14.18 -4.54
CA THR A 95 3.96 13.79 -5.81
C THR A 95 2.45 13.79 -5.65
N GLU A 96 1.77 14.50 -6.53
CA GLU A 96 0.31 14.52 -6.54
C GLU A 96 -0.21 13.34 -7.35
N VAL A 97 -1.13 12.60 -6.74
CA VAL A 97 -1.88 11.53 -7.37
C VAL A 97 -3.23 12.10 -7.76
N ASN A 98 -3.55 12.01 -9.05
CA ASN A 98 -4.83 12.48 -9.58
C ASN A 98 -5.51 11.30 -10.25
N ASP A 99 -6.75 10.99 -9.86
CA ASP A 99 -7.58 10.01 -10.57
C ASP A 99 -6.98 8.58 -10.54
N MET A 100 -6.71 8.07 -9.33
CA MET A 100 -6.37 6.65 -9.12
C MET A 100 -7.56 5.91 -8.53
N ASP A 101 -7.84 4.73 -9.07
CA ASP A 101 -8.91 3.87 -8.57
C ASP A 101 -8.58 3.25 -7.21
N THR A 102 -9.62 2.86 -6.48
CA THR A 102 -9.52 2.23 -5.16
C THR A 102 -9.53 0.71 -5.30
N PHE A 103 -8.36 0.14 -5.55
CA PHE A 103 -8.22 -1.27 -5.90
C PHE A 103 -8.55 -2.23 -4.75
N VAL A 104 -8.31 -1.81 -3.52
CA VAL A 104 -8.67 -2.56 -2.31
C VAL A 104 -10.17 -2.85 -2.20
N ASN A 105 -11.02 -2.04 -2.83
CA ASN A 105 -12.47 -2.24 -2.84
C ASN A 105 -12.94 -3.21 -3.94
N HIS A 106 -12.06 -3.60 -4.86
CA HIS A 106 -12.37 -4.62 -5.85
C HIS A 106 -12.19 -6.00 -5.23
N GLN A 107 -13.31 -6.69 -4.98
CA GLN A 107 -13.30 -8.01 -4.37
C GLN A 107 -12.32 -8.97 -5.08
N GLY A 108 -11.43 -9.54 -4.29
CA GLY A 108 -10.38 -10.48 -4.71
C GLY A 108 -9.22 -9.82 -5.44
N PHE A 109 -9.07 -8.49 -5.43
CA PHE A 109 -7.92 -7.83 -6.04
C PHE A 109 -6.62 -8.49 -5.60
N SER A 110 -5.80 -8.87 -6.58
CA SER A 110 -4.61 -9.67 -6.36
C SER A 110 -3.61 -9.43 -7.49
N LEU A 111 -2.33 -9.56 -7.18
CA LEU A 111 -1.22 -9.59 -8.14
C LEU A 111 -0.72 -11.03 -8.38
N ASN A 112 -1.21 -12.00 -7.61
CA ASN A 112 -0.85 -13.41 -7.75
C ASN A 112 -1.27 -13.97 -9.12
N PRO A 113 -0.33 -14.47 -9.95
CA PRO A 113 -0.63 -15.03 -11.27
C PRO A 113 -1.71 -16.12 -11.28
N GLU A 114 -1.81 -16.94 -10.24
CA GLU A 114 -2.86 -17.97 -10.15
C GLU A 114 -4.25 -17.35 -10.05
N ASN A 115 -4.41 -16.32 -9.22
CA ASN A 115 -5.66 -15.56 -9.09
C ASN A 115 -6.00 -14.80 -10.38
N LEU A 116 -5.00 -14.20 -11.04
CA LEU A 116 -5.16 -13.52 -12.32
C LEU A 116 -5.62 -14.46 -13.45
N LEU A 117 -5.13 -15.70 -13.45
CA LEU A 117 -5.54 -16.73 -14.41
C LEU A 117 -6.95 -17.24 -14.12
N ALA A 118 -7.32 -17.36 -12.84
CA ALA A 118 -8.62 -17.85 -12.42
C ALA A 118 -9.76 -16.86 -12.69
N ASN A 119 -9.50 -15.54 -12.65
CA ASN A 119 -10.53 -14.52 -12.78
C ASN A 119 -10.12 -13.36 -13.73
N PRO A 120 -10.74 -13.28 -14.93
CA PRO A 120 -10.48 -12.21 -15.89
C PRO A 120 -10.74 -10.80 -15.35
N ALA A 121 -11.69 -10.60 -14.44
CA ALA A 121 -11.98 -9.27 -13.88
C ALA A 121 -10.84 -8.80 -12.96
N ILE A 122 -10.32 -9.68 -12.10
CA ILE A 122 -9.14 -9.39 -11.27
C ILE A 122 -7.94 -9.06 -12.17
N LYS A 123 -7.79 -9.78 -13.28
CA LYS A 123 -6.73 -9.49 -14.26
C LYS A 123 -6.84 -8.11 -14.88
N LEU A 124 -8.04 -7.65 -15.24
CA LEU A 124 -8.24 -6.29 -15.76
C LEU A 124 -7.90 -5.24 -14.70
N ASN A 125 -8.39 -5.42 -13.47
CA ASN A 125 -8.07 -4.51 -12.37
C ASN A 125 -6.57 -4.47 -12.07
N SER A 126 -5.86 -5.60 -12.15
CA SER A 126 -4.40 -5.65 -11.99
C SER A 126 -3.67 -4.89 -13.10
N ILE A 127 -4.15 -4.96 -14.34
CA ILE A 127 -3.61 -4.17 -15.46
C ILE A 127 -3.79 -2.67 -15.18
N ASP A 128 -4.97 -2.24 -14.76
CA ASP A 128 -5.27 -0.83 -14.47
C ASP A 128 -4.47 -0.31 -13.26
N PHE A 129 -4.28 -1.17 -12.25
CA PHE A 129 -3.38 -0.90 -11.14
C PHE A 129 -1.95 -0.63 -11.62
N TRP A 130 -1.39 -1.52 -12.43
CA TRP A 130 -0.03 -1.35 -12.93
C TRP A 130 0.12 -0.14 -13.84
N ASN A 131 -0.89 0.18 -14.66
CA ASN A 131 -0.91 1.43 -15.43
C ASN A 131 -0.85 2.68 -14.53
N SER A 132 -1.54 2.64 -13.38
CA SER A 132 -1.51 3.70 -12.38
C SER A 132 -0.14 3.81 -11.71
N ILE A 133 0.45 2.67 -11.32
CA ILE A 133 1.81 2.63 -10.74
C ILE A 133 2.86 3.17 -11.73
N GLU A 134 2.77 2.81 -13.02
CA GLU A 134 3.67 3.35 -14.06
C GLU A 134 3.51 4.87 -14.27
N SER A 135 2.29 5.38 -14.08
CA SER A 135 1.97 6.80 -14.26
C SER A 135 2.50 7.66 -13.11
N PHE A 136 2.27 7.23 -11.86
CA PHE A 136 2.66 8.01 -10.67
C PHE A 136 4.08 7.69 -10.19
N LYS A 137 4.60 6.50 -10.48
CA LYS A 137 5.92 6.01 -10.06
C LYS A 137 6.20 6.16 -8.57
N PRO A 138 5.32 5.66 -7.70
CA PRO A 138 5.60 5.62 -6.26
C PRO A 138 6.85 4.79 -6.00
N SER A 139 7.67 5.11 -5.01
CA SER A 139 8.77 4.23 -4.64
C SER A 139 8.26 2.95 -3.98
N LYS A 140 7.06 3.00 -3.36
CA LYS A 140 6.39 1.87 -2.69
C LYS A 140 4.87 2.00 -2.72
N PHE A 141 4.17 0.89 -2.57
CA PHE A 141 2.73 0.86 -2.37
C PHE A 141 2.31 -0.16 -1.32
N LEU A 142 1.21 0.14 -0.62
CA LEU A 142 0.54 -0.78 0.30
C LEU A 142 -0.93 -0.86 -0.10
N LEU A 143 -1.46 -2.08 -0.14
CA LEU A 143 -2.88 -2.35 -0.29
C LEU A 143 -3.28 -3.34 0.79
N ASP A 144 -4.32 -3.04 1.55
CA ASP A 144 -4.85 -3.94 2.57
C ASP A 144 -6.33 -4.22 2.32
N GLY A 145 -6.63 -5.11 1.36
CA GLY A 145 -7.98 -5.53 1.01
C GLY A 145 -8.27 -6.97 1.44
N ASP A 146 -8.70 -7.82 0.51
CA ASP A 146 -8.77 -9.28 0.74
C ASP A 146 -7.36 -9.90 0.91
N PHE A 147 -6.37 -9.24 0.32
CA PHE A 147 -4.95 -9.52 0.49
C PHE A 147 -4.23 -8.26 0.94
N PHE A 148 -3.25 -8.44 1.82
CA PHE A 148 -2.23 -7.45 2.09
C PHE A 148 -1.14 -7.56 1.02
N ILE A 149 -0.88 -6.46 0.33
CA ILE A 149 0.09 -6.36 -0.75
C ILE A 149 1.03 -5.22 -0.45
N TYR A 150 2.32 -5.53 -0.40
CA TYR A 150 3.39 -4.54 -0.37
C TYR A 150 4.23 -4.63 -1.64
N GLY A 151 4.47 -3.50 -2.28
CA GLY A 151 5.36 -3.40 -3.43
C GLY A 151 6.39 -2.29 -3.27
N THR A 152 7.59 -2.51 -3.82
CA THR A 152 8.74 -1.61 -3.67
C THR A 152 9.70 -1.78 -4.83
N ILE A 153 10.45 -0.71 -5.15
CA ILE A 153 11.59 -0.79 -6.07
C ILE A 153 12.87 -1.35 -5.41
N VAL A 154 12.84 -1.62 -4.10
CA VAL A 154 13.99 -2.09 -3.31
C VAL A 154 13.83 -3.57 -2.96
N VAL A 155 14.45 -4.45 -3.73
CA VAL A 155 14.29 -5.91 -3.60
C VAL A 155 14.64 -6.46 -2.20
N ASP A 156 15.58 -5.84 -1.49
CA ASP A 156 16.03 -6.33 -0.18
C ASP A 156 14.96 -6.19 0.90
N GLU A 157 14.02 -5.24 0.76
CA GLU A 157 12.89 -5.10 1.69
C GLU A 157 11.95 -6.31 1.58
N ILE A 158 11.74 -6.86 0.38
CA ILE A 158 10.95 -8.10 0.20
C ILE A 158 11.65 -9.27 0.87
N LYS A 159 12.99 -9.33 0.86
CA LYS A 159 13.76 -10.37 1.56
C LYS A 159 13.61 -10.24 3.07
N GLU A 160 13.75 -9.01 3.60
CA GLU A 160 13.60 -8.73 5.03
C GLU A 160 12.21 -9.12 5.54
N ILE A 161 11.15 -8.79 4.78
CA ILE A 161 9.79 -9.19 5.12
C ILE A 161 9.66 -10.72 5.16
N LYS A 162 10.20 -11.40 4.15
CA LYS A 162 10.18 -12.87 4.09
C LYS A 162 10.86 -13.50 5.29
N GLU A 163 12.04 -13.00 5.63
CA GLU A 163 12.83 -13.47 6.76
C GLU A 163 12.06 -13.29 8.07
N LYS A 164 11.55 -12.08 8.33
CA LYS A 164 10.90 -11.75 9.60
C LYS A 164 9.51 -12.36 9.76
N TRP A 165 8.69 -12.41 8.72
CA TRP A 165 7.30 -12.89 8.83
C TRP A 165 7.10 -14.37 8.58
N PHE A 166 7.98 -15.02 7.83
CA PHE A 166 7.72 -16.39 7.33
C PHE A 166 8.84 -17.39 7.61
N THR A 167 9.95 -16.96 8.21
CA THR A 167 10.96 -17.91 8.71
C THR A 167 10.58 -18.36 10.11
N ILE A 168 10.41 -19.66 10.28
CA ILE A 168 10.17 -20.26 11.60
C ILE A 168 11.51 -20.32 12.34
N HIS A 169 11.61 -19.66 13.49
CA HIS A 169 12.70 -19.86 14.45
C HIS A 169 12.40 -21.03 15.39
#